data_AF-A0AAU0NWR7-F1
#
_entry.id   AF-A0AAU0NWR7-F1
#
_cell.length_a   1.000
_cell.length_b   1.000
_cell.length_c   1.000
_cell.angle_alpha   90.00
_cell.angle_beta   90.00
_cell.angle_gamma   90.00
#
_symmetry.space_group_name_H-M   'P 1'
#
loop_
_entity.id
_entity.type
_entity.pdbx_description
1 polymer ?
#
loop_
_entity_poly.entity_id
_entity_poly.type
_entity_poly.pdbx_seq_one_letter_code
_entity_poly.pdbx_strand_id
1 'polypeptide(L)'
;MKERFYVYNHFRINYKLYKEQDKIYAEVYREPGNICVECIKFYGDTYKKAEINLREWFKQQTEDIHKILKKGHEIEPCYEDVLYSIREKNIGYHITSIKNRKSILKNGLIPNKDMDLEVYNASVILDKLNNHHSDISKANSVYLHPQLGNWIGEEQDEELGHRNVDVYAVIIDDLSKCIMGSLGLSGFCMMYDIELEKNIKRAKHYGKLYWNNCCTIDEYREYSKRIKRMDKSWGIDEILVNSCIPPKYIKLIGTFDSGGEFIETQCFKKFLKKEFKDTYKEILKYY
;
A
#
# COMPACT_ATOMS: atom_id res chain seq x y z
N MET A 1 14.26 -24.44 8.15
CA MET A 1 13.05 -23.77 8.66
C MET A 1 12.26 -23.26 7.47
N LYS A 2 10.94 -23.48 7.41
CA LYS A 2 10.10 -22.98 6.32
C LYS A 2 9.01 -22.09 6.90
N GLU A 3 8.99 -20.84 6.46
CA GLU A 3 7.97 -19.86 6.80
C GLU A 3 6.72 -20.13 5.97
N ARG A 4 5.56 -20.01 6.59
CA ARG A 4 4.25 -20.26 5.99
C ARG A 4 3.21 -19.33 6.57
N PHE A 5 2.10 -19.23 5.86
CA PHE A 5 0.91 -18.57 6.35
C PHE A 5 -0.33 -19.41 6.04
N TYR A 6 -1.39 -19.17 6.81
CA TYR A 6 -2.71 -19.73 6.57
C TYR A 6 -3.74 -18.61 6.73
N VAL A 7 -4.67 -18.54 5.77
CA VAL A 7 -5.79 -17.59 5.80
C VAL A 7 -7.07 -18.36 6.09
N TYR A 8 -7.83 -17.86 7.06
CA TYR A 8 -9.17 -18.35 7.36
C TYR A 8 -10.08 -17.17 7.70
N ASN A 9 -11.28 -17.15 7.12
CA ASN A 9 -12.16 -15.98 7.10
C ASN A 9 -11.43 -14.72 6.59
N HIS A 10 -11.15 -13.78 7.49
CA HIS A 10 -10.50 -12.50 7.19
C HIS A 10 -9.25 -12.28 8.03
N PHE A 11 -8.62 -13.36 8.47
CA PHE A 11 -7.38 -13.32 9.25
C PHE A 11 -6.33 -14.24 8.67
N ARG A 12 -5.09 -13.77 8.74
CA ARG A 12 -3.89 -14.49 8.33
C ARG A 12 -3.07 -14.79 9.57
N ILE A 13 -2.67 -16.05 9.74
CA ILE A 13 -1.68 -16.44 10.74
C ILE A 13 -0.36 -16.78 10.06
N ASN A 14 0.74 -16.17 10.52
CA ASN A 14 2.09 -16.50 10.09
C ASN A 14 2.70 -17.55 11.06
N TYR A 15 3.35 -18.57 10.52
CA TYR A 15 3.96 -19.63 11.33
C TYR A 15 5.19 -20.24 10.64
N LYS A 16 6.03 -20.90 11.45
CA LYS A 16 7.17 -21.69 10.97
C LYS A 16 6.93 -23.18 11.21
N LEU A 17 7.40 -23.98 10.25
CA LEU A 17 7.48 -25.43 10.38
C LEU A 17 8.94 -25.86 10.54
N TYR A 18 9.21 -26.68 11.56
CA TYR A 18 10.55 -27.17 11.83
C TYR A 18 10.55 -28.51 12.59
N LYS A 19 11.67 -29.24 12.49
CA LYS A 19 11.94 -30.44 13.29
C LYS A 19 12.93 -30.05 14.39
N GLU A 20 12.64 -30.44 15.62
CA GLU A 20 13.50 -30.27 16.78
C GLU A 20 13.56 -31.60 17.51
N GLN A 21 14.77 -32.17 17.60
CA GLN A 21 14.97 -33.58 17.97
C GLN A 21 14.13 -34.49 17.05
N ASP A 22 13.36 -35.44 17.58
CA ASP A 22 12.48 -36.34 16.83
C ASP A 22 11.03 -35.87 16.73
N LYS A 23 10.77 -34.58 16.98
CA LYS A 23 9.43 -34.00 16.94
C LYS A 23 9.31 -32.94 15.85
N ILE A 24 8.15 -32.89 15.20
CA ILE A 24 7.83 -31.87 14.19
C ILE A 24 6.85 -30.89 14.80
N TYR A 25 7.16 -29.60 14.66
CA TYR A 25 6.40 -28.50 15.23
C TYR A 25 5.91 -27.52 14.17
N ALA A 26 4.73 -26.96 14.43
CA ALA A 26 4.24 -25.73 13.84
C ALA A 26 4.16 -24.67 14.93
N GLU A 27 4.89 -23.57 14.79
CA GLU A 27 4.98 -22.49 15.79
C GLU A 27 4.53 -21.18 15.16
N VAL A 28 3.56 -20.52 15.81
CA VAL A 28 3.07 -19.20 15.40
C VAL A 28 4.17 -18.15 15.65
N TYR A 29 4.35 -17.23 14.70
CA TYR A 29 5.29 -16.12 14.91
C TYR A 29 4.80 -15.18 16.03
N ARG A 30 5.77 -14.54 16.67
CA ARG A 30 5.57 -13.56 17.72
C ARG A 30 6.21 -12.28 17.27
N GLU A 31 5.60 -11.16 17.59
CA GLU A 31 6.18 -9.86 17.28
C GLU A 31 7.60 -9.76 17.87
N PRO A 32 8.59 -9.31 17.08
CA PRO A 32 9.95 -9.12 17.56
C PRO A 32 9.98 -8.21 18.79
N GLY A 33 10.61 -8.68 19.88
CA GLY A 33 10.74 -7.94 21.13
C GLY A 33 9.71 -8.29 22.22
N ASN A 34 8.65 -9.02 21.88
CA ASN A 34 7.62 -9.40 22.85
C ASN A 34 7.90 -10.77 23.50
N ILE A 35 8.90 -10.81 24.40
CA ILE A 35 9.36 -12.03 25.09
C ILE A 35 8.32 -12.65 26.04
N CYS A 36 7.29 -11.88 26.40
CA CYS A 36 6.21 -12.31 27.30
C CYS A 36 5.08 -13.06 26.58
N VAL A 37 5.11 -13.14 25.25
CA VAL A 37 4.08 -13.81 24.45
C VAL A 37 4.25 -15.32 24.53
N GLU A 38 3.19 -15.99 25.00
CA GLU A 38 3.09 -17.45 25.08
C GLU A 38 3.43 -18.08 23.72
N CYS A 39 4.26 -19.11 23.74
CA CYS A 39 4.65 -19.75 22.49
C CYS A 39 3.58 -20.75 22.07
N ILE A 40 2.85 -20.45 20.99
CA ILE A 40 1.84 -21.35 20.45
C ILE A 40 2.51 -22.36 19.52
N LYS A 41 2.61 -23.61 19.99
CA LYS A 41 3.21 -24.72 19.25
C LYS A 41 2.25 -25.90 19.12
N PHE A 42 2.20 -26.47 17.93
CA PHE A 42 1.47 -27.71 17.65
C PHE A 42 2.42 -28.80 17.20
N TYR A 43 2.19 -30.01 17.68
CA TYR A 43 2.99 -31.19 17.36
C TYR A 43 2.31 -32.09 16.34
N GLY A 44 3.12 -32.77 15.52
CA GLY A 44 2.68 -33.86 14.67
C GLY A 44 3.78 -34.88 14.40
N ASP A 45 3.40 -36.11 14.06
CA ASP A 45 4.27 -37.15 13.51
C ASP A 45 4.81 -36.79 12.11
N THR A 46 4.14 -35.87 11.44
CA THR A 46 4.46 -35.34 10.12
C THR A 46 4.28 -33.83 10.11
N TYR A 47 4.98 -33.14 9.20
CA TYR A 47 4.77 -31.71 8.95
C TYR A 47 3.30 -31.39 8.64
N LYS A 48 2.64 -32.26 7.87
CA LYS A 48 1.23 -32.11 7.52
C LYS A 48 0.32 -32.16 8.75
N LYS A 49 0.57 -33.07 9.69
CA LYS A 49 -0.26 -33.19 10.91
C LYS A 49 -0.05 -32.02 11.88
N ALA A 50 1.19 -31.59 12.09
CA ALA A 50 1.49 -30.39 12.89
C ALA A 50 0.79 -29.14 12.30
N GLU A 51 0.84 -29.00 10.97
CA GLU A 51 0.17 -27.92 10.25
C GLU A 51 -1.35 -27.99 10.34
N ILE A 52 -1.97 -29.17 10.19
CA ILE A 52 -3.43 -29.34 10.35
C ILE A 52 -3.86 -28.94 11.77
N ASN A 53 -3.15 -29.38 12.80
CA ASN A 53 -3.47 -29.07 14.19
C ASN A 53 -3.46 -27.56 14.45
N LEU A 54 -2.46 -26.85 13.93
CA LEU A 54 -2.40 -25.38 14.00
C LEU A 54 -3.59 -24.73 13.30
N ARG A 55 -3.93 -25.20 12.09
CA ARG A 55 -5.04 -24.63 11.31
C ARG A 55 -6.39 -24.85 11.98
N GLU A 56 -6.66 -26.02 12.53
CA GLU A 56 -7.91 -26.31 13.25
C GLU A 56 -8.00 -25.48 14.52
N TRP A 57 -6.91 -25.33 15.27
CA TRP A 57 -6.86 -24.39 16.39
C TRP A 57 -7.17 -22.96 15.94
N PHE A 58 -6.51 -22.47 14.88
CA PHE A 58 -6.72 -21.10 14.39
C PHE A 58 -8.17 -20.85 13.97
N LYS A 59 -8.82 -21.82 13.31
CA LYS A 59 -10.26 -21.72 12.98
C LYS A 59 -11.12 -21.50 14.22
N GLN A 60 -10.90 -22.27 15.29
CA GLN A 60 -11.63 -22.12 16.55
C GLN A 60 -11.40 -20.74 17.18
N GLN A 61 -10.20 -20.19 17.01
CA GLN A 61 -9.85 -18.89 17.55
C GLN A 61 -10.52 -17.72 16.82
N THR A 62 -10.87 -17.87 15.53
CA THR A 62 -11.50 -16.78 14.77
C THR A 62 -12.91 -16.41 15.26
N GLU A 63 -13.55 -17.24 16.09
CA GLU A 63 -14.82 -16.91 16.75
C GLU A 63 -14.66 -15.78 17.79
N ASP A 64 -13.46 -15.64 18.39
CA ASP A 64 -13.13 -14.61 19.38
C ASP A 64 -11.71 -14.07 19.15
N ILE A 65 -11.48 -13.62 17.91
CA ILE A 65 -10.15 -13.24 17.42
C ILE A 65 -9.53 -12.10 18.23
N HIS A 66 -10.35 -11.21 18.79
CA HIS A 66 -9.91 -10.07 19.60
C HIS A 66 -9.12 -10.50 20.86
N LYS A 67 -9.43 -11.67 21.44
CA LYS A 67 -8.67 -12.19 22.59
C LYS A 67 -7.24 -12.57 22.23
N ILE A 68 -6.98 -12.92 20.97
CA ILE A 68 -5.67 -13.41 20.54
C ILE A 68 -4.84 -12.31 19.91
N LEU A 69 -5.47 -11.37 19.19
CA LEU A 69 -4.80 -10.17 18.71
C LEU A 69 -4.15 -9.41 19.89
N LYS A 70 -4.84 -9.31 21.03
CA LYS A 70 -4.31 -8.70 22.26
C LYS A 70 -3.12 -9.42 22.89
N LYS A 71 -2.79 -10.64 22.46
CA LYS A 71 -1.70 -11.45 23.03
C LYS A 71 -0.37 -11.28 22.28
N GLY A 72 -0.29 -10.46 21.23
CA GLY A 72 0.96 -10.16 20.52
C GLY A 72 1.47 -11.29 19.60
N HIS A 73 0.56 -12.14 19.12
CA HIS A 73 0.87 -13.11 18.06
C HIS A 73 0.77 -12.42 16.70
N GLU A 74 1.61 -12.83 15.74
CA GLU A 74 1.52 -12.32 14.35
C GLU A 74 0.30 -12.92 13.62
N ILE A 75 -0.86 -12.35 13.94
CA ILE A 75 -2.12 -12.57 13.25
C ILE A 75 -2.56 -11.22 12.68
N GLU A 76 -2.68 -11.16 11.36
CA GLU A 76 -3.00 -9.93 10.63
C GLU A 76 -4.43 -10.02 10.10
N PRO A 77 -5.24 -8.95 10.16
CA PRO A 77 -6.45 -8.87 9.35
C PRO A 77 -6.10 -8.87 7.85
N CYS A 78 -6.92 -9.56 7.06
CA CYS A 78 -6.78 -9.65 5.60
C CYS A 78 -8.12 -9.43 4.89
N TYR A 79 -8.88 -8.44 5.36
CA TYR A 79 -10.08 -8.00 4.67
C TYR A 79 -9.74 -7.43 3.30
N GLU A 80 -10.66 -7.58 2.35
CA GLU A 80 -10.59 -6.81 1.12
C GLU A 80 -10.69 -5.32 1.43
N ASP A 81 -9.96 -4.49 0.67
CA ASP A 81 -9.97 -3.05 0.87
C ASP A 81 -11.37 -2.46 0.66
N VAL A 82 -11.79 -1.61 1.60
CA VAL A 82 -13.17 -1.09 1.63
C VAL A 82 -13.45 -0.02 0.59
N LEU A 83 -12.40 0.61 0.06
CA LEU A 83 -12.46 1.66 -0.94
C LEU A 83 -12.25 1.11 -2.35
N TYR A 84 -12.87 1.73 -3.36
CA TYR A 84 -12.62 1.38 -4.76
C TYR A 84 -11.18 1.67 -5.17
N SER A 85 -10.55 0.76 -5.90
CA SER A 85 -9.25 0.97 -6.54
C SER A 85 -9.38 1.49 -7.97
N ILE A 86 -8.25 1.89 -8.57
CA ILE A 86 -8.16 2.22 -10.00
C ILE A 86 -8.55 1.04 -10.90
N ARG A 87 -8.45 -0.20 -10.40
CA ARG A 87 -8.84 -1.41 -11.15
C ARG A 87 -10.34 -1.50 -11.35
N GLU A 88 -11.11 -0.97 -10.40
CA GLU A 88 -12.57 -1.10 -10.36
C GLU A 88 -13.26 0.15 -10.90
N LYS A 89 -12.67 1.32 -10.65
CA LYS A 89 -13.19 2.62 -11.08
C LYS A 89 -12.04 3.53 -11.47
N ASN A 90 -12.30 4.61 -12.21
CA ASN A 90 -11.28 5.62 -12.54
C ASN A 90 -10.98 6.51 -11.32
N ILE A 91 -10.51 5.92 -10.22
CA ILE A 91 -10.29 6.59 -8.94
C ILE A 91 -8.88 6.28 -8.46
N GLY A 92 -8.14 7.33 -8.09
CA GLY A 92 -6.90 7.24 -7.33
C GLY A 92 -6.99 8.08 -6.06
N TYR A 93 -5.94 8.01 -5.22
CA TYR A 93 -5.91 8.67 -3.91
C TYR A 93 -4.71 9.61 -3.81
N HIS A 94 -4.91 10.76 -3.20
CA HIS A 94 -3.83 11.72 -2.93
C HIS A 94 -3.79 12.02 -1.43
N ILE A 95 -2.62 11.91 -0.83
CA ILE A 95 -2.39 12.16 0.59
C ILE A 95 -1.40 13.31 0.72
N THR A 96 -1.72 14.33 1.51
CA THR A 96 -0.86 15.50 1.66
C THR A 96 -1.17 16.26 2.95
N SER A 97 -0.28 17.15 3.38
CA SER A 97 -0.50 17.97 4.56
C SER A 97 -1.79 18.79 4.47
N ILE A 98 -2.50 18.91 5.60
CA ILE A 98 -3.68 19.77 5.75
C ILE A 98 -3.43 21.22 5.33
N LYS A 99 -2.18 21.70 5.38
CA LYS A 99 -1.78 23.05 4.92
C LYS A 99 -2.14 23.29 3.45
N ASN A 100 -2.17 22.22 2.64
CA ASN A 100 -2.46 22.30 1.21
C ASN A 100 -3.96 22.30 0.89
N ARG A 101 -4.83 22.03 1.88
CA ARG A 101 -6.28 21.87 1.71
C ARG A 101 -6.93 23.02 0.94
N LYS A 102 -6.70 24.25 1.39
CA LYS A 102 -7.30 25.45 0.75
C LYS A 102 -6.86 25.59 -0.70
N SER A 103 -5.60 25.30 -0.99
CA SER A 103 -5.02 25.36 -2.33
C SER A 103 -5.62 24.32 -3.25
N ILE A 104 -5.72 23.07 -2.78
CA ILE A 104 -6.25 21.93 -3.55
C ILE A 104 -7.74 22.09 -3.82
N LEU A 105 -8.53 22.41 -2.80
CA LEU A 105 -9.98 22.59 -2.97
C LEU A 105 -10.34 23.78 -3.87
N LYS A 106 -9.47 24.79 -3.94
CA LYS A 106 -9.68 25.96 -4.80
C LYS A 106 -9.15 25.78 -6.21
N ASN A 107 -7.93 25.26 -6.36
CA ASN A 107 -7.18 25.29 -7.63
C ASN A 107 -7.00 23.90 -8.25
N GLY A 108 -7.26 22.83 -7.50
CA GLY A 108 -7.03 21.46 -7.91
C GLY A 108 -5.63 20.98 -7.59
N LEU A 109 -5.27 19.81 -8.12
CA LEU A 109 -3.91 19.27 -8.07
C LEU A 109 -3.15 19.77 -9.29
N ILE A 110 -2.05 20.45 -9.05
CA ILE A 110 -1.21 21.05 -10.08
C ILE A 110 0.16 20.37 -9.97
N PRO A 111 0.71 19.83 -11.07
CA PRO A 111 2.07 19.28 -11.06
C PRO A 111 3.06 20.31 -10.50
N ASN A 112 4.02 19.85 -9.70
CA ASN A 112 5.17 20.65 -9.24
C ASN A 112 4.86 21.91 -8.42
N LYS A 113 3.65 22.08 -7.88
CA LYS A 113 3.30 23.33 -7.18
C LYS A 113 4.14 23.57 -5.91
N ASP A 114 4.41 22.52 -5.15
CA ASP A 114 5.20 22.54 -3.92
C ASP A 114 6.37 21.54 -4.06
N MET A 115 7.21 21.81 -5.07
CA MET A 115 8.25 20.91 -5.54
C MET A 115 9.33 20.66 -4.49
N ASP A 116 9.51 19.40 -4.10
CA ASP A 116 10.73 18.94 -3.45
C ASP A 116 11.84 18.83 -4.51
N LEU A 117 12.97 19.51 -4.28
CA LEU A 117 14.06 19.59 -5.25
C LEU A 117 14.73 18.24 -5.51
N GLU A 118 14.83 17.36 -4.51
CA GLU A 118 15.42 16.03 -4.67
C GLU A 118 14.51 15.16 -5.53
N VAL A 119 13.22 15.16 -5.22
CA VAL A 119 12.19 14.43 -5.98
C VAL A 119 12.13 14.93 -7.42
N TYR A 120 12.19 16.25 -7.63
CA TYR A 120 12.18 16.84 -8.96
C TYR A 120 13.42 16.47 -9.76
N ASN A 121 14.62 16.61 -9.19
CA ASN A 121 15.86 16.29 -9.87
C ASN A 121 15.91 14.80 -10.26
N ALA A 122 15.47 13.91 -9.38
CA ALA A 122 15.31 12.50 -9.68
C ALA A 122 14.34 12.30 -10.85
N SER A 123 13.17 12.95 -10.81
CA SER A 123 12.14 12.86 -11.84
C SER A 123 12.63 13.35 -13.21
N VAL A 124 13.40 14.45 -13.26
CA VAL A 124 14.01 14.96 -14.50
C VAL A 124 15.03 13.98 -15.09
N ILE A 125 15.80 13.30 -14.24
CA ILE A 125 16.72 12.25 -14.71
C ILE A 125 15.93 11.06 -15.26
N LEU A 126 14.84 10.69 -14.59
CA LEU A 126 13.97 9.60 -15.02
C LEU A 126 13.36 9.91 -16.38
N ASP A 127 12.84 11.12 -16.58
CA ASP A 127 12.20 11.52 -17.84
C ASP A 127 13.13 11.39 -19.05
N LYS A 128 14.44 11.65 -18.87
CA LYS A 128 15.46 11.45 -19.93
C LYS A 128 15.64 9.97 -20.33
N LEU A 129 15.18 9.04 -19.52
CA LEU A 129 15.29 7.60 -19.71
C LEU A 129 13.97 6.96 -20.14
N ASN A 130 12.90 7.75 -20.30
CA ASN A 130 11.59 7.25 -20.69
C ASN A 130 11.68 6.58 -22.07
N ASN A 131 11.36 5.29 -22.12
CA ASN A 131 11.33 4.47 -23.32
C ASN A 131 9.93 3.91 -23.63
N HIS A 132 8.90 4.34 -22.90
CA HIS A 132 7.54 3.82 -23.02
C HIS A 132 6.77 4.43 -24.20
N HIS A 133 7.43 5.24 -25.05
CA HIS A 133 6.80 5.99 -26.16
C HIS A 133 5.55 6.79 -25.73
N SER A 134 5.47 7.16 -24.45
CA SER A 134 4.42 8.00 -23.90
C SER A 134 4.94 9.42 -23.74
N ASP A 135 4.09 10.41 -23.96
CA ASP A 135 4.40 11.82 -23.69
C ASP A 135 4.34 12.14 -22.19
N ILE A 136 4.30 11.12 -21.32
CA ILE A 136 4.18 11.28 -19.88
C ILE A 136 5.53 11.61 -19.29
N SER A 137 5.58 12.73 -18.57
CA SER A 137 6.74 13.18 -17.82
C SER A 137 6.44 13.03 -16.34
N LYS A 138 7.25 12.24 -15.64
CA LYS A 138 7.18 12.09 -14.20
C LYS A 138 7.41 13.44 -13.51
N ALA A 139 8.36 14.22 -14.01
CA ALA A 139 8.59 15.56 -13.48
C ALA A 139 7.35 16.44 -13.61
N ASN A 140 6.50 16.27 -14.63
CA ASN A 140 5.31 17.11 -14.84
C ASN A 140 3.98 16.41 -14.52
N SER A 141 4.00 15.38 -13.68
CA SER A 141 2.80 14.63 -13.31
C SER A 141 2.30 14.93 -11.90
N VAL A 142 0.99 14.78 -11.72
CA VAL A 142 0.37 14.62 -10.40
C VAL A 142 0.46 13.15 -9.99
N TYR A 143 0.87 12.90 -8.75
CA TYR A 143 0.99 11.57 -8.17
C TYR A 143 -0.29 11.18 -7.43
N LEU A 144 -0.81 10.00 -7.74
CA LEU A 144 -1.91 9.36 -7.02
C LEU A 144 -1.53 7.93 -6.65
N HIS A 145 -1.97 7.46 -5.49
CA HIS A 145 -1.98 6.04 -5.17
C HIS A 145 -3.13 5.35 -5.92
N PRO A 146 -2.89 4.19 -6.55
CA PRO A 146 -3.92 3.46 -7.29
C PRO A 146 -4.95 2.78 -6.39
N GLN A 147 -4.60 2.63 -5.11
CA GLN A 147 -5.40 1.97 -4.09
C GLN A 147 -5.01 2.55 -2.74
N LEU A 148 -5.97 2.58 -1.82
CA LEU A 148 -5.73 2.91 -0.43
C LEU A 148 -6.21 1.73 0.40
N GLY A 149 -5.29 1.15 1.18
CA GLY A 149 -5.57 -0.04 1.97
C GLY A 149 -6.46 0.23 3.17
N ASN A 150 -6.95 -0.84 3.80
CA ASN A 150 -7.67 -0.76 5.09
C ASN A 150 -6.80 -0.24 6.25
N TRP A 151 -5.49 -0.09 6.03
CA TRP A 151 -4.52 0.55 6.94
C TRP A 151 -4.87 2.01 7.27
N ILE A 152 -5.86 2.61 6.60
CA ILE A 152 -6.46 3.87 7.06
C ILE A 152 -7.13 3.77 8.43
N GLY A 153 -7.41 2.55 8.90
CA GLY A 153 -7.90 2.27 10.25
C GLY A 153 -6.82 2.36 11.32
N GLU A 154 -5.54 2.20 10.96
CA GLU A 154 -4.47 2.11 11.95
C GLU A 154 -4.21 3.46 12.62
N GLU A 155 -4.01 3.43 13.94
CA GLU A 155 -3.38 4.53 14.66
C GLU A 155 -1.93 4.67 14.19
N GLN A 156 -1.66 5.66 13.34
CA GLN A 156 -0.31 5.89 12.82
C GLN A 156 0.60 6.42 13.95
N ASP A 157 1.56 5.60 14.37
CA ASP A 157 2.60 5.95 15.35
C ASP A 157 3.45 7.14 14.88
N GLU A 158 4.01 7.90 15.83
CA GLU A 158 4.80 9.12 15.64
C GLU A 158 5.95 8.96 14.65
N GLU A 159 6.53 7.76 14.60
CA GLU A 159 7.72 7.47 13.79
C GLU A 159 7.44 7.44 12.28
N LEU A 160 6.20 7.18 11.85
CA LEU A 160 5.82 7.16 10.42
C LEU A 160 5.43 8.55 9.89
N GLY A 161 5.38 9.58 10.75
CA GLY A 161 5.47 10.99 10.33
C GLY A 161 4.27 11.59 9.58
N HIS A 162 3.10 10.93 9.57
CA HIS A 162 1.93 11.39 8.80
C HIS A 162 0.78 11.95 9.66
N ARG A 163 1.10 12.74 10.68
CA ARG A 163 0.09 13.51 11.43
C ARG A 163 -0.39 14.72 10.64
N ASN A 164 -1.68 15.08 10.78
CA ASN A 164 -2.29 16.23 10.12
C ASN A 164 -2.24 16.19 8.58
N VAL A 165 -2.62 15.05 7.99
CA VAL A 165 -2.71 14.88 6.54
C VAL A 165 -4.15 14.68 6.09
N ASP A 166 -4.47 15.25 4.94
CA ASP A 166 -5.72 15.05 4.24
C ASP A 166 -5.61 13.92 3.23
N VAL A 167 -6.67 13.13 3.14
CA VAL A 167 -6.84 12.08 2.13
C VAL A 167 -7.91 12.52 1.15
N TYR A 168 -7.53 12.59 -0.12
CA TYR A 168 -8.41 12.94 -1.23
C TYR A 168 -8.65 11.72 -2.12
N ALA A 169 -9.90 11.46 -2.46
CA ALA A 169 -10.24 10.62 -3.60
C ALA A 169 -10.31 11.49 -4.86
N VAL A 170 -9.68 11.01 -5.93
CA VAL A 170 -9.47 11.75 -7.17
C VAL A 170 -10.04 10.94 -8.33
N ILE A 171 -11.02 11.51 -9.01
CA ILE A 171 -11.62 10.90 -10.21
C ILE A 171 -10.76 11.27 -11.42
N ILE A 172 -10.35 10.27 -12.19
CA ILE A 172 -9.54 10.45 -13.40
C ILE A 172 -10.48 10.39 -14.61
N ASP A 173 -10.66 11.51 -15.29
CA ASP A 173 -11.58 11.61 -16.43
C ASP A 173 -10.92 11.21 -17.76
N ASP A 174 -9.60 11.31 -17.87
CA ASP A 174 -8.84 10.97 -19.08
C ASP A 174 -7.67 10.04 -18.77
N LEU A 175 -7.89 8.73 -18.94
CA LEU A 175 -6.87 7.71 -18.69
C LEU A 175 -5.72 7.74 -19.71
N SER A 176 -5.88 8.38 -20.87
CA SER A 176 -4.82 8.46 -21.90
C SER A 176 -3.61 9.28 -21.43
N LYS A 177 -3.81 10.11 -20.41
CA LYS A 177 -2.77 10.92 -19.76
C LYS A 177 -2.12 10.24 -18.55
N CYS A 178 -2.41 8.95 -18.35
CA CYS A 178 -2.00 8.23 -17.16
C CYS A 178 -1.06 7.07 -17.48
N ILE A 179 -0.07 6.88 -16.62
CA ILE A 179 0.74 5.67 -16.59
C ILE A 179 0.88 5.19 -15.15
N MET A 180 0.85 3.87 -15.00
CA MET A 180 1.12 3.20 -13.74
C MET A 180 2.62 3.00 -13.59
N GLY A 181 3.14 3.22 -12.39
CA GLY A 181 4.56 3.09 -12.07
C GLY A 181 4.80 2.44 -10.71
N SER A 182 6.09 2.40 -10.33
CA SER A 182 6.57 1.89 -9.04
C SER A 182 7.20 3.03 -8.23
N LEU A 183 6.57 3.39 -7.13
CA LEU A 183 7.06 4.37 -6.18
C LEU A 183 8.40 3.93 -5.58
N GLY A 184 8.56 2.64 -5.29
CA GLY A 184 9.83 2.09 -4.78
C GLY A 184 11.00 2.26 -5.75
N LEU A 185 10.81 1.95 -7.04
CA LEU A 185 11.83 2.17 -8.07
C LEU A 185 12.14 3.66 -8.26
N SER A 186 11.11 4.52 -8.20
CA SER A 186 11.28 5.96 -8.19
C SER A 186 12.13 6.43 -6.99
N GLY A 187 11.86 5.91 -5.79
CA GLY A 187 12.59 6.23 -4.57
C GLY A 187 14.09 5.89 -4.65
N PHE A 188 14.47 4.78 -5.30
CA PHE A 188 15.88 4.45 -5.53
C PHE A 188 16.61 5.46 -6.44
N CYS A 189 15.88 6.31 -7.14
CA CYS A 189 16.45 7.34 -7.98
C CYS A 189 16.67 8.67 -7.27
N MET A 190 16.14 8.81 -6.03
CA MET A 190 16.40 9.99 -5.19
C MET A 190 17.89 10.12 -4.88
N MET A 191 18.38 11.35 -4.94
CA MET A 191 19.78 11.72 -4.80
C MET A 191 20.01 12.28 -3.41
N TYR A 192 20.43 11.42 -2.48
CA TYR A 192 20.89 11.84 -1.14
C TYR A 192 22.38 12.21 -1.17
N ASP A 193 22.94 12.76 -0.08
CA ASP A 193 24.34 13.22 0.15
C ASP A 193 25.48 12.19 -0.10
N ILE A 194 25.32 11.29 -1.07
CA ILE A 194 26.29 10.38 -1.64
C ILE A 194 26.98 11.10 -2.81
N GLU A 195 28.24 10.74 -3.11
CA GLU A 195 28.97 11.23 -4.29
C GLU A 195 28.10 11.26 -5.56
N LEU A 196 27.98 12.44 -6.18
CA LEU A 196 27.09 12.73 -7.31
C LEU A 196 27.17 11.72 -8.45
N GLU A 197 28.36 11.24 -8.80
CA GLU A 197 28.55 10.26 -9.87
C GLU A 197 27.91 8.90 -9.55
N LYS A 198 28.02 8.44 -8.29
CA LYS A 198 27.38 7.20 -7.84
C LYS A 198 25.86 7.33 -7.89
N ASN A 199 25.33 8.48 -7.48
CA ASN A 199 23.90 8.78 -7.54
C ASN A 199 23.37 8.79 -8.98
N ILE A 200 24.08 9.45 -9.91
CA ILE A 200 23.69 9.46 -11.32
C ILE A 200 23.69 8.04 -11.90
N LYS A 201 24.69 7.23 -11.58
CA LYS A 201 24.78 5.84 -12.06
C LYS A 201 23.64 4.98 -11.50
N ARG A 202 23.31 5.15 -10.22
CA ARG A 202 22.18 4.50 -9.54
C ARG A 202 20.84 4.90 -10.17
N ALA A 203 20.59 6.20 -10.30
CA ALA A 203 19.38 6.73 -10.91
C ALA A 203 19.22 6.29 -12.37
N LYS A 204 20.31 6.19 -13.14
CA LYS A 204 20.26 5.64 -14.51
C LYS A 204 19.89 4.15 -14.56
N HIS A 205 20.36 3.36 -13.60
CA HIS A 205 20.03 1.94 -13.53
C HIS A 205 18.55 1.74 -13.15
N TYR A 206 18.13 2.31 -12.02
CA TYR A 206 16.76 2.15 -11.54
C TYR A 206 15.74 2.92 -12.37
N GLY A 207 16.10 4.06 -12.98
CA GLY A 207 15.23 4.80 -13.89
C GLY A 207 14.90 4.03 -15.16
N LYS A 208 15.84 3.23 -15.71
CA LYS A 208 15.53 2.31 -16.81
C LYS A 208 14.61 1.18 -16.36
N LEU A 209 14.87 0.61 -15.17
CA LEU A 209 13.99 -0.42 -14.61
C LEU A 209 12.58 0.13 -14.36
N TYR A 210 12.47 1.36 -13.87
CA TYR A 210 11.22 2.05 -13.64
C TYR A 210 10.35 2.09 -14.90
N TRP A 211 10.84 2.68 -15.99
CA TRP A 211 10.06 2.79 -17.23
C TRP A 211 9.76 1.45 -17.90
N ASN A 212 10.68 0.47 -17.79
CA ASN A 212 10.42 -0.90 -18.26
C ASN A 212 9.30 -1.60 -17.45
N ASN A 213 9.08 -1.18 -16.20
CA ASN A 213 8.04 -1.69 -15.32
C ASN A 213 6.86 -0.72 -15.19
N CYS A 214 6.72 0.23 -16.11
CA CYS A 214 5.49 1.00 -16.28
C CYS A 214 4.49 0.26 -17.17
N CYS A 215 3.22 0.60 -17.04
CA CYS A 215 2.15 0.11 -17.91
C CYS A 215 0.98 1.10 -17.95
N THR A 216 0.13 0.96 -18.96
CA THR A 216 -1.11 1.70 -19.06
C THR A 216 -2.12 1.25 -17.99
N ILE A 217 -3.13 2.07 -17.71
CA ILE A 217 -4.22 1.73 -16.77
C ILE A 217 -4.97 0.47 -17.24
N ASP A 218 -5.17 0.30 -18.54
CA ASP A 218 -5.88 -0.84 -19.10
C ASP A 218 -5.07 -2.14 -18.97
N GLU A 219 -3.76 -2.11 -19.23
CA GLU A 219 -2.88 -3.26 -18.98
C GLU A 219 -2.87 -3.62 -17.48
N TYR A 220 -2.80 -2.62 -16.61
CA TYR A 220 -2.86 -2.83 -15.18
C TYR A 220 -4.15 -3.55 -14.78
N ARG A 221 -5.30 -3.12 -15.29
CA ARG A 221 -6.63 -3.73 -15.09
C ARG A 221 -6.74 -5.16 -15.60
N GLU A 222 -6.26 -5.43 -16.81
CA GLU A 222 -6.25 -6.78 -17.40
C GLU A 222 -5.48 -7.78 -16.51
N TYR A 223 -4.46 -7.28 -15.81
CA TYR A 223 -3.67 -8.05 -14.84
C TYR A 223 -3.05 -9.32 -15.43
N SER A 224 -2.47 -9.17 -16.62
CA SER A 224 -1.82 -10.25 -17.35
C SER A 224 -0.62 -10.85 -16.59
N LYS A 225 -0.09 -11.99 -17.05
CA LYS A 225 1.11 -12.62 -16.48
C LYS A 225 2.34 -11.70 -16.45
N ARG A 226 2.42 -10.73 -17.35
CA ARG A 226 3.48 -9.71 -17.34
C ARG A 226 3.29 -8.78 -16.14
N ILE A 227 2.11 -8.18 -16.01
CA ILE A 227 1.79 -7.24 -14.93
C ILE A 227 1.93 -7.89 -13.56
N LYS A 228 1.42 -9.12 -13.38
CA LYS A 228 1.61 -9.89 -12.12
C LYS A 228 3.07 -10.07 -11.71
N ARG A 229 3.97 -10.26 -12.69
CA ARG A 229 5.41 -10.39 -12.40
C ARG A 229 6.02 -9.05 -12.02
N MET A 230 5.66 -7.98 -12.74
CA MET A 230 6.13 -6.63 -12.45
C MET A 230 5.71 -6.19 -11.03
N ASP A 231 4.42 -6.33 -10.72
CA ASP A 231 3.84 -5.97 -9.42
C ASP A 231 4.48 -6.76 -8.27
N LYS A 232 4.69 -8.07 -8.45
CA LYS A 232 5.38 -8.91 -7.45
C LYS A 232 6.85 -8.50 -7.23
N SER A 233 7.53 -8.00 -8.24
CA SER A 233 8.96 -7.68 -8.15
C SER A 233 9.22 -6.29 -7.56
N TRP A 234 8.41 -5.30 -7.92
CA TRP A 234 8.71 -3.89 -7.63
C TRP A 234 7.50 -3.09 -7.13
N GLY A 235 6.31 -3.69 -7.09
CA GLY A 235 5.05 -2.99 -6.87
C GLY A 235 4.65 -2.13 -8.08
N ILE A 236 3.35 -2.04 -8.33
CA ILE A 236 2.77 -1.03 -9.21
C ILE A 236 1.77 -0.22 -8.37
N ASP A 237 2.30 0.79 -7.69
CA ASP A 237 1.73 1.47 -6.53
C ASP A 237 1.67 3.00 -6.69
N GLU A 238 1.93 3.52 -7.89
CA GLU A 238 1.68 4.92 -8.25
C GLU A 238 1.00 5.08 -9.61
N ILE A 239 0.20 6.15 -9.72
CA ILE A 239 -0.35 6.67 -10.97
C ILE A 239 0.31 8.03 -11.21
N LEU A 240 0.91 8.21 -12.38
CA LEU A 240 1.33 9.52 -12.88
C LEU A 240 0.24 10.06 -13.80
N VAL A 241 -0.30 11.23 -13.47
CA VAL A 241 -1.29 11.95 -14.29
C VAL A 241 -0.62 13.18 -14.88
N ASN A 242 -0.34 13.18 -16.19
CA ASN A 242 0.40 14.24 -16.87
C ASN A 242 -0.49 15.45 -17.23
N SER A 243 -1.23 15.95 -16.24
CA SER A 243 -2.06 17.16 -16.35
C SER A 243 -2.51 17.63 -14.97
N CYS A 244 -2.85 18.91 -14.88
CA CYS A 244 -3.58 19.42 -13.71
C CYS A 244 -4.94 18.70 -13.57
N ILE A 245 -5.30 18.37 -12.34
CA ILE A 245 -6.61 17.78 -12.03
C ILE A 245 -7.48 18.87 -11.40
N PRO A 246 -8.57 19.30 -12.05
CA PRO A 246 -9.39 20.40 -11.54
C PRO A 246 -10.16 20.03 -10.26
N PRO A 247 -10.52 21.00 -9.41
CA PRO A 247 -11.20 20.77 -8.13
C PRO A 247 -12.46 19.91 -8.21
N LYS A 248 -13.20 19.97 -9.33
CA LYS A 248 -14.46 19.21 -9.52
C LYS A 248 -14.27 17.70 -9.36
N TYR A 249 -13.09 17.17 -9.67
CA TYR A 249 -12.76 15.75 -9.60
C TYR A 249 -12.08 15.33 -8.31
N ILE A 250 -11.86 16.26 -7.39
CA ILE A 250 -11.16 16.02 -6.13
C ILE A 250 -12.19 16.09 -5.00
N LYS A 251 -12.21 15.07 -4.15
CA LYS A 251 -13.04 15.04 -2.94
C LYS A 251 -12.17 14.72 -1.75
N LEU A 252 -12.14 15.62 -0.78
CA LEU A 252 -11.62 15.30 0.55
C LEU A 252 -12.50 14.19 1.12
N ILE A 253 -11.92 13.03 1.43
CA ILE A 253 -12.65 11.89 1.97
C ILE A 253 -12.39 11.71 3.47
N GLY A 254 -11.26 12.15 3.99
CA GLY A 254 -10.99 12.21 5.43
C GLY A 254 -9.69 12.93 5.74
N THR A 255 -9.38 13.04 7.03
CA THR A 255 -8.19 13.68 7.56
C THR A 255 -7.67 12.87 8.72
N PHE A 256 -6.38 12.56 8.73
CA PHE A 256 -5.70 12.09 9.94
C PHE A 256 -5.41 13.28 10.83
N ASP A 257 -5.86 13.23 12.07
CA ASP A 257 -5.61 14.29 13.04
C ASP A 257 -4.19 14.24 13.62
N SER A 258 -3.94 14.99 14.70
CA SER A 258 -2.65 14.96 15.39
C SER A 258 -2.43 13.70 16.23
N GLY A 259 -3.48 12.99 16.60
CA GLY A 259 -3.43 11.71 17.30
C GLY A 259 -3.25 10.52 16.35
N GLY A 260 -3.35 10.73 15.04
CA GLY A 260 -3.31 9.66 14.04
C GLY A 260 -4.68 9.04 13.79
N GLU A 261 -5.76 9.59 14.36
CA GLU A 261 -7.12 9.10 14.13
C GLU A 261 -7.62 9.58 12.76
N PHE A 262 -8.17 8.65 11.96
CA PHE A 262 -8.77 8.98 10.68
C PHE A 262 -10.21 9.50 10.85
N ILE A 263 -10.41 10.79 10.60
CA ILE A 263 -11.71 11.45 10.65
C ILE A 263 -12.31 11.51 9.24
N GLU A 264 -13.31 10.68 8.99
CA GLU A 264 -14.03 10.66 7.72
C GLU A 264 -14.85 11.94 7.47
N THR A 265 -14.95 12.34 6.20
CA THR A 265 -15.91 13.38 5.78
C THR A 265 -17.19 12.76 5.23
N GLN A 266 -18.20 13.59 5.00
CA GLN A 266 -19.43 13.20 4.30
C GLN A 266 -19.20 12.59 2.90
N CYS A 267 -18.03 12.80 2.28
CA CYS A 267 -17.74 12.23 0.96
C CYS A 267 -17.20 10.79 1.04
N PHE A 268 -16.67 10.33 2.18
CA PHE A 268 -16.01 9.02 2.32
C PHE A 268 -16.89 7.87 1.80
N LYS A 269 -18.14 7.80 2.25
CA LYS A 269 -19.11 6.74 1.87
C LYS A 269 -19.43 6.67 0.36
N LYS A 270 -19.10 7.71 -0.42
CA LYS A 270 -19.27 7.70 -1.89
C LYS A 270 -18.21 6.85 -2.59
N PHE A 271 -17.07 6.64 -1.94
CA PHE A 271 -15.91 5.93 -2.46
C PHE A 271 -15.76 4.51 -1.89
N LEU A 272 -16.57 4.16 -0.89
CA LEU A 272 -16.71 2.78 -0.41
C LEU A 272 -17.31 1.86 -1.48
N LYS A 273 -16.82 0.62 -1.53
CA LYS A 273 -17.47 -0.44 -2.28
C LYS A 273 -18.87 -0.70 -1.72
N LYS A 274 -19.81 -1.10 -2.58
CA LYS A 274 -21.24 -1.15 -2.23
C LYS A 274 -21.49 -2.11 -1.08
N GLU A 275 -20.82 -3.26 -1.13
CA GLU A 275 -20.83 -4.37 -0.19
C GLU A 275 -20.29 -4.00 1.21
N PHE A 276 -19.46 -2.95 1.33
CA PHE A 276 -18.86 -2.55 2.61
C PHE A 276 -19.50 -1.30 3.23
N LYS A 277 -20.50 -0.68 2.59
CA LYS A 277 -21.09 0.59 3.08
C LYS A 277 -21.63 0.52 4.51
N ASP A 278 -22.14 -0.64 4.91
CA ASP A 278 -22.74 -0.84 6.22
C ASP A 278 -21.80 -1.51 7.23
N THR A 279 -20.67 -2.06 6.77
CA THR A 279 -19.74 -2.88 7.58
C THR A 279 -18.32 -2.33 7.67
N TYR A 280 -17.94 -1.34 6.86
CA TYR A 280 -16.55 -0.85 6.78
C TYR A 280 -15.99 -0.42 8.14
N LYS A 281 -16.81 0.16 9.03
CA LYS A 281 -16.33 0.58 10.36
C LYS A 281 -15.87 -0.60 11.20
N GLU A 282 -16.54 -1.75 11.10
CA GLU A 282 -16.10 -2.96 11.80
C GLU A 282 -14.84 -3.55 11.16
N ILE A 283 -14.72 -3.48 9.84
CA ILE A 283 -13.51 -3.90 9.11
C ILE A 283 -12.30 -3.06 9.54
N LEU A 284 -12.45 -1.73 9.53
CA LEU A 284 -11.36 -0.81 9.85
C LEU A 284 -10.90 -0.91 11.31
N LYS A 285 -11.73 -1.35 12.27
CA LYS A 285 -11.32 -1.56 13.67
C LYS A 285 -10.28 -2.67 13.87
N TYR A 286 -10.06 -3.52 12.87
CA TYR A 286 -9.08 -4.59 12.96
C TYR A 286 -7.67 -4.15 12.55
N TYR A 287 -7.57 -3.03 11.83
CA TYR A 287 -6.33 -2.38 11.42
C TYR A 287 -6.11 -1.22 12.39
#